data_AF-A0A0R3S9G4-F1
#
_entry.id   AF-A0A0R3S9G4-F1
#
_cell.length_a   1.000
_cell.length_b   1.000
_cell.length_c   1.000
_cell.angle_alpha   90.00
_cell.angle_beta   90.00
_cell.angle_gamma   90.00
#
_symmetry.space_group_name_H-M   'P 1'
#
loop_
_entity.id
_entity.type
_entity.pdbx_description
1 polymer ?
#
loop_
_entity_poly.entity_id
_entity_poly.type
_entity_poly.pdbx_seq_one_letter_code
_entity_poly.pdbx_strand_id
1 'polypeptide(L)'
;LKYRDFNNKYCYAVHAINDITKKSGFSPTTVRFLLTALVGSKAARGTTGDQITQALSTTNFRDLNAECNSLVDLALNEWAVLSTAGLGDVSVNDADGVRLCRFQSTLFVPKDNLAFKAEFNWLLTKRMGVDWIETSRKDFSHAEKLISKLSKGRFSHIFPKHSVNSLVLATTLQFKGQWVQNLALRGISKGTFEVSPIEKIDMPMLQVTTKVIYYKDSKKGFHLVGIPFKDTRFAIAFLLPLVPHKFVEVEKRFAKGLDYGLFVSPKLQIILMQVVIPVFRLQTEVDLCKALPFLGIKNPFDSERADFSGISDAEKMHIECGTESSFLQVSRSGVRLTAVASFGLTTEYSKYIHPDLFNVPDITSPTLAPQGKEVRSFIVNQPFSVFLVDRESECVLYQARVKVPEDVPVSSESPNNSN
;
A
#
# COMPACT_ATOMS: atom_id res chain seq x y z
N LEU A 1 -2.90 -7.57 17.28
CA LEU A 1 -2.59 -6.77 16.07
C LEU A 1 -1.46 -5.83 16.37
N LYS A 2 -0.25 -6.17 15.91
CA LYS A 2 0.99 -5.55 16.38
C LYS A 2 1.08 -4.03 16.12
N TYR A 3 0.53 -3.56 14.99
CA TYR A 3 0.61 -2.15 14.56
C TYR A 3 -0.75 -1.50 14.24
N ARG A 4 -1.84 -1.99 14.87
CA ARG A 4 -3.22 -1.50 14.60
C ARG A 4 -3.33 0.01 14.63
N ASP A 5 -2.68 0.64 15.62
CA ASP A 5 -2.91 2.04 15.94
C ASP A 5 -2.15 2.97 14.97
N PHE A 6 -0.94 2.62 14.51
CA PHE A 6 -0.30 3.29 13.36
C PHE A 6 -1.14 3.12 12.09
N ASN A 7 -1.57 1.89 11.78
CA ASN A 7 -2.35 1.62 10.57
C ASN A 7 -3.68 2.39 10.56
N ASN A 8 -4.29 2.64 11.73
CA ASN A 8 -5.49 3.46 11.86
C ASN A 8 -5.21 4.97 11.78
N LYS A 9 -4.14 5.46 12.42
CA LYS A 9 -3.68 6.86 12.25
C LYS A 9 -3.41 7.16 10.76
N TYR A 10 -2.71 6.27 10.05
CA TYR A 10 -2.41 6.43 8.63
C TYR A 10 -3.65 6.30 7.73
N CYS A 11 -4.52 5.31 7.97
CA CYS A 11 -5.81 5.21 7.27
C CYS A 11 -6.64 6.49 7.41
N TYR A 12 -6.72 7.07 8.62
CA TYR A 12 -7.40 8.34 8.85
C TYR A 12 -6.73 9.49 8.10
N ALA A 13 -5.40 9.61 8.14
CA ALA A 13 -4.66 10.64 7.42
C ALA A 13 -4.89 10.59 5.90
N VAL A 14 -4.82 9.41 5.28
CA VAL A 14 -5.09 9.24 3.85
C VAL A 14 -6.56 9.57 3.53
N HIS A 15 -7.50 9.33 4.44
CA HIS A 15 -8.91 9.75 4.31
C HIS A 15 -9.15 11.24 4.62
N ALA A 16 -8.25 11.92 5.32
CA ALA A 16 -8.35 13.35 5.61
C ALA A 16 -7.89 14.21 4.41
N ILE A 17 -6.94 13.71 3.61
CA ILE A 17 -6.45 14.41 2.40
C ILE A 17 -7.16 13.99 1.10
N ASN A 18 -7.86 12.85 1.09
CA ASN A 18 -8.58 12.36 -0.09
C ASN A 18 -10.10 12.54 0.05
N ASP A 19 -10.73 12.95 -1.05
CA ASP A 19 -12.17 12.93 -1.22
C ASP A 19 -12.74 11.52 -0.97
N ILE A 20 -13.62 11.40 0.04
CA ILE A 20 -14.28 10.13 0.41
C ILE A 20 -15.12 9.54 -0.73
N THR A 21 -15.51 10.35 -1.72
CA THR A 21 -16.29 9.95 -2.90
C THR A 21 -15.42 9.47 -4.08
N LYS A 22 -14.09 9.39 -3.92
CA LYS A 22 -13.13 8.92 -4.93
C LYS A 22 -12.41 7.64 -4.49
N LYS A 23 -11.77 6.95 -5.46
CA LYS A 23 -10.87 5.81 -5.19
C LYS A 23 -9.67 6.27 -4.35
N SER A 24 -9.19 5.42 -3.44
CA SER A 24 -7.99 5.66 -2.63
C SER A 24 -7.35 4.33 -2.26
N GLY A 25 -6.03 4.26 -2.15
CA GLY A 25 -5.32 3.00 -1.88
C GLY A 25 -3.87 3.25 -1.44
N PHE A 26 -3.42 2.50 -0.44
CA PHE A 26 -2.20 2.77 0.33
C PHE A 26 -1.71 1.51 1.06
N SER A 27 -0.42 1.44 1.37
CA SER A 27 0.20 0.37 2.15
C SER A 27 0.80 0.93 3.45
N PRO A 28 0.10 0.76 4.59
CA PRO A 28 0.64 1.15 5.90
C PRO A 28 2.01 0.52 6.17
N THR A 29 2.29 -0.66 5.62
CA THR A 29 3.60 -1.32 5.71
C THR A 29 4.71 -0.52 5.01
N THR A 30 4.60 -0.14 3.73
CA THR A 30 5.68 0.59 3.04
C THR A 30 6.00 1.92 3.70
N VAL A 31 4.97 2.66 4.15
CA VAL A 31 5.17 3.94 4.85
C VAL A 31 5.74 3.75 6.27
N ARG A 32 5.30 2.73 7.02
CA ARG A 32 5.87 2.43 8.34
C ARG A 32 7.36 2.13 8.24
N PHE A 33 7.77 1.29 7.30
CA PHE A 33 9.18 0.95 7.09
C PHE A 33 10.02 2.13 6.57
N LEU A 34 9.47 2.96 5.66
CA LEU A 34 10.13 4.16 5.16
C LEU A 34 10.44 5.14 6.32
N LEU A 35 9.50 5.29 7.25
CA LEU A 35 9.68 6.08 8.48
C LEU A 35 10.66 5.42 9.47
N THR A 36 10.56 4.10 9.70
CA THR A 36 11.51 3.37 10.56
C THR A 36 12.96 3.50 10.05
N ALA A 37 13.17 3.53 8.73
CA ALA A 37 14.50 3.72 8.16
C ALA A 37 15.11 5.11 8.48
N LEU A 38 14.29 6.16 8.65
CA LEU A 38 14.78 7.50 9.03
C LEU A 38 15.21 7.58 10.50
N VAL A 39 14.43 7.01 11.43
CA VAL A 39 14.81 7.01 12.86
C VAL A 39 15.85 5.94 13.19
N GLY A 40 15.77 4.77 12.53
CA GLY A 40 16.64 3.62 12.77
C GLY A 40 18.07 3.78 12.26
N SER A 41 18.27 4.63 11.25
CA SER A 41 19.60 5.07 10.81
C SER A 41 20.12 6.29 11.58
N LYS A 42 19.37 6.78 12.57
CA LYS A 42 19.57 8.07 13.27
C LYS A 42 19.68 9.27 12.32
N ALA A 43 19.09 9.18 11.13
CA ALA A 43 19.05 10.26 10.14
C ALA A 43 18.24 11.43 10.66
N ALA A 44 16.98 11.16 11.03
CA ALA A 44 16.11 12.11 11.71
C ALA A 44 16.51 12.23 13.19
N ARG A 45 16.66 13.46 13.69
CA ARG A 45 17.15 13.77 15.05
C ARG A 45 16.29 14.83 15.74
N GLY A 46 16.48 14.98 17.05
CA GLY A 46 15.65 15.83 17.92
C GLY A 46 14.15 15.65 17.69
N THR A 47 13.40 16.75 17.73
CA THR A 47 11.95 16.78 17.48
C THR A 47 11.52 16.16 16.14
N THR A 48 12.41 16.13 15.14
CA THR A 48 12.16 15.50 13.83
C THR A 48 12.15 13.97 13.95
N GLY A 49 13.08 13.42 14.73
CA GLY A 49 13.08 12.01 15.13
C GLY A 49 11.91 11.69 16.06
N ASP A 50 11.70 12.48 17.11
CA ASP A 50 10.67 12.24 18.13
C ASP A 50 9.26 12.15 17.54
N GLN A 51 8.91 13.04 16.59
CA GLN A 51 7.61 13.00 15.90
C GLN A 51 7.42 11.73 15.07
N ILE A 52 8.47 11.23 14.41
CA ILE A 52 8.41 9.99 13.63
C ILE A 52 8.28 8.80 14.58
N THR A 53 9.09 8.74 15.64
CA THR A 53 9.04 7.69 16.67
C THR A 53 7.65 7.63 17.30
N GLN A 54 7.12 8.75 17.82
CA GLN A 54 5.80 8.82 18.46
C GLN A 54 4.63 8.43 17.52
N ALA A 55 4.78 8.65 16.22
CA ALA A 55 3.80 8.18 15.24
C ALA A 55 3.82 6.64 15.13
N LEU A 56 5.02 6.06 15.02
CA LEU A 56 5.30 4.61 14.91
C LEU A 56 4.99 3.84 16.21
N SER A 57 5.15 4.49 17.37
CA SER A 57 4.92 3.94 18.71
C SER A 57 3.60 3.20 18.86
N THR A 58 3.69 1.98 19.41
CA THR A 58 2.54 1.13 19.77
C THR A 58 2.14 1.26 21.24
N THR A 59 2.93 1.99 22.03
CA THR A 59 2.79 2.14 23.50
C THR A 59 3.32 3.50 23.95
N ASN A 60 2.79 4.03 25.05
CA ASN A 60 3.24 5.31 25.62
C ASN A 60 4.49 5.11 26.49
N PHE A 61 5.67 4.97 25.86
CA PHE A 61 6.94 4.94 26.58
C PHE A 61 7.37 6.31 27.13
N ARG A 62 8.36 6.31 28.02
CA ARG A 62 8.98 7.52 28.61
C ARG A 62 10.41 7.78 28.13
N ASP A 63 10.99 6.86 27.35
CA ASP A 63 12.32 6.97 26.75
C ASP A 63 12.22 6.59 25.27
N LEU A 64 12.37 7.60 24.41
CA LEU A 64 12.28 7.46 22.96
C LEU A 64 13.53 6.81 22.34
N ASN A 65 14.69 6.84 23.01
CA ASN A 65 15.93 6.28 22.47
C ASN A 65 15.99 4.75 22.62
N ALA A 66 15.52 4.23 23.75
CA ALA A 66 15.27 2.80 23.91
C ALA A 66 14.19 2.31 22.93
N GLU A 67 13.12 3.11 22.74
CA GLU A 67 12.04 2.79 21.81
C GLU A 67 12.50 2.78 20.34
N CYS A 68 13.32 3.74 19.88
CA CYS A 68 13.87 3.75 18.52
C CYS A 68 14.57 2.43 18.14
N ASN A 69 15.38 1.88 19.04
CA ASN A 69 16.05 0.59 18.80
C ASN A 69 15.03 -0.57 18.74
N SER A 70 14.08 -0.59 19.68
CA SER A 70 12.99 -1.57 19.68
C SER A 70 12.15 -1.52 18.40
N LEU A 71 11.79 -0.33 17.91
CA LEU A 71 11.03 -0.15 16.66
C LEU A 71 11.78 -0.69 15.43
N VAL A 72 13.10 -0.47 15.35
CA VAL A 72 13.94 -1.06 14.31
C VAL A 72 13.91 -2.59 14.40
N ASP A 73 14.20 -3.16 15.57
CA ASP A 73 14.30 -4.61 15.72
C ASP A 73 12.93 -5.28 15.54
N LEU A 74 11.84 -4.64 15.96
CA LEU A 74 10.46 -5.09 15.72
C LEU A 74 10.09 -5.09 14.23
N ALA A 75 10.55 -4.09 13.46
CA ALA A 75 10.35 -3.99 12.02
C ALA A 75 11.24 -4.98 11.26
N LEU A 76 12.50 -5.17 11.66
CA LEU A 76 13.40 -6.15 11.03
C LEU A 76 12.97 -7.59 11.29
N ASN A 77 12.44 -7.90 12.48
CA ASN A 77 11.83 -9.21 12.74
C ASN A 77 10.56 -9.44 11.90
N GLU A 78 9.68 -8.42 11.78
CA GLU A 78 8.53 -8.49 10.86
C GLU A 78 8.99 -8.67 9.40
N TRP A 79 10.07 -8.00 9.01
CA TRP A 79 10.64 -8.10 7.67
C TRP A 79 11.20 -9.48 7.37
N ALA A 80 11.94 -10.09 8.31
CA ALA A 80 12.38 -11.48 8.20
C ALA A 80 11.17 -12.43 8.05
N VAL A 81 10.11 -12.24 8.85
CA VAL A 81 8.88 -13.04 8.81
C VAL A 81 8.07 -12.83 7.52
N LEU A 82 8.08 -11.63 6.91
CA LEU A 82 7.41 -11.34 5.64
C LEU A 82 8.20 -11.81 4.41
N SER A 83 9.53 -11.72 4.45
CA SER A 83 10.43 -12.08 3.33
C SER A 83 10.67 -13.59 3.18
N THR A 84 10.48 -14.35 4.26
CA THR A 84 10.51 -15.83 4.27
C THR A 84 9.15 -16.47 3.97
N ALA A 85 8.09 -15.67 3.88
CA ALA A 85 6.73 -16.17 3.72
C ALA A 85 6.51 -16.88 2.37
N GLY A 86 5.95 -18.09 2.41
CA GLY A 86 5.73 -18.95 1.24
C GLY A 86 6.95 -19.75 0.76
N LEU A 87 8.11 -19.67 1.43
CA LEU A 87 9.32 -20.40 1.02
C LEU A 87 9.36 -21.89 1.43
N GLY A 88 8.37 -22.39 2.17
CA GLY A 88 8.40 -23.73 2.79
C GLY A 88 8.47 -24.95 1.85
N ASP A 89 8.36 -24.75 0.53
CA ASP A 89 8.31 -25.80 -0.50
C ASP A 89 9.10 -25.41 -1.78
N VAL A 90 10.01 -24.42 -1.69
CA VAL A 90 10.63 -23.78 -2.88
C VAL A 90 12.11 -24.16 -3.05
N SER A 91 12.44 -24.77 -4.18
CA SER A 91 13.84 -25.00 -4.59
C SER A 91 14.54 -23.68 -4.91
N VAL A 92 15.79 -23.53 -4.44
CA VAL A 92 16.53 -22.26 -4.35
C VAL A 92 16.88 -21.62 -5.72
N ASN A 93 16.74 -22.35 -6.82
CA ASN A 93 17.33 -21.99 -8.13
C ASN A 93 16.40 -21.23 -9.11
N ASP A 94 15.14 -20.96 -8.78
CA ASP A 94 14.24 -20.18 -9.67
C ASP A 94 14.23 -18.68 -9.30
N ALA A 95 15.03 -17.89 -10.01
CA ALA A 95 15.30 -16.48 -9.68
C ALA A 95 14.09 -15.52 -9.90
N ASP A 96 13.10 -15.89 -10.70
CA ASP A 96 11.81 -15.18 -10.87
C ASP A 96 10.63 -15.97 -10.24
N GLY A 97 10.94 -17.11 -9.61
CA GLY A 97 10.00 -18.06 -9.04
C GLY A 97 9.59 -17.80 -7.59
N VAL A 98 8.31 -18.05 -7.33
CA VAL A 98 7.73 -18.44 -6.02
C VAL A 98 8.18 -17.65 -4.76
N ARG A 99 8.41 -16.34 -4.86
CA ARG A 99 8.26 -15.44 -3.69
C ARG A 99 6.86 -14.86 -3.68
N LEU A 100 6.08 -15.18 -2.65
CA LEU A 100 4.71 -14.70 -2.48
C LEU A 100 4.68 -13.21 -2.12
N CYS A 101 5.63 -12.80 -1.29
CA CYS A 101 5.92 -11.42 -0.90
C CYS A 101 7.40 -11.11 -1.19
N ARG A 102 7.68 -9.95 -1.78
CA ARG A 102 9.01 -9.35 -1.87
C ARG A 102 8.87 -7.89 -1.46
N PHE A 103 9.83 -7.38 -0.71
CA PHE A 103 9.93 -5.98 -0.38
C PHE A 103 11.41 -5.60 -0.36
N GLN A 104 11.70 -4.33 -0.56
CA GLN A 104 13.07 -3.83 -0.76
C GLN A 104 13.09 -2.33 -0.44
N SER A 105 14.02 -1.92 0.42
CA SER A 105 14.32 -0.51 0.67
C SER A 105 15.64 -0.14 0.00
N THR A 106 15.69 1.04 -0.61
CA THR A 106 16.84 1.52 -1.38
C THR A 106 17.03 3.01 -1.13
N LEU A 107 18.26 3.43 -0.85
CA LEU A 107 18.67 4.84 -0.87
C LEU A 107 19.45 5.11 -2.15
N PHE A 108 18.99 6.09 -2.92
CA PHE A 108 19.71 6.65 -4.05
C PHE A 108 20.46 7.91 -3.61
N VAL A 109 21.75 7.98 -3.89
CA VAL A 109 22.64 9.09 -3.50
C VAL A 109 23.39 9.66 -4.71
N PRO A 110 23.62 10.99 -4.79
CA PRO A 110 24.50 11.55 -5.81
C PRO A 110 25.97 11.17 -5.53
N LYS A 111 26.70 10.70 -6.55
CA LYS A 111 28.11 10.27 -6.42
C LYS A 111 29.03 11.31 -5.78
N ASP A 112 28.87 12.57 -6.17
CA ASP A 112 29.78 13.64 -5.79
C ASP A 112 28.97 14.88 -5.37
N ASN A 113 28.87 15.14 -4.06
CA ASN A 113 28.62 16.46 -3.44
C ASN A 113 28.35 16.36 -1.92
N LEU A 114 27.93 15.19 -1.42
CA LEU A 114 27.45 15.03 -0.03
C LEU A 114 28.32 14.04 0.76
N ALA A 115 28.84 14.48 1.91
CA ALA A 115 29.65 13.66 2.80
C ALA A 115 28.76 12.97 3.86
N PHE A 116 28.50 11.68 3.66
CA PHE A 116 27.64 10.90 4.56
C PHE A 116 28.34 10.51 5.85
N LYS A 117 27.62 10.58 6.97
CA LYS A 117 28.13 10.13 8.27
C LYS A 117 28.22 8.61 8.30
N ALA A 118 29.37 8.09 8.74
CA ALA A 118 29.65 6.65 8.73
C ALA A 118 28.65 5.84 9.58
N GLU A 119 28.17 6.40 10.70
CA GLU A 119 27.12 5.81 11.54
C GLU A 119 25.81 5.62 10.75
N PHE A 120 25.36 6.63 10.02
CA PHE A 120 24.15 6.59 9.20
C PHE A 120 24.25 5.50 8.11
N ASN A 121 25.34 5.50 7.33
CA ASN A 121 25.56 4.48 6.30
C ASN A 121 25.60 3.07 6.89
N TRP A 122 26.32 2.86 8.00
CA TRP A 122 26.42 1.55 8.64
C TRP A 122 25.06 1.05 9.18
N LEU A 123 24.29 1.90 9.86
CA LEU A 123 22.96 1.53 10.36
C LEU A 123 21.99 1.23 9.20
N LEU A 124 21.99 2.07 8.16
CA LEU A 124 21.11 1.91 7.01
C LEU A 124 21.42 0.62 6.23
N THR A 125 22.69 0.36 5.91
CA THR A 125 23.10 -0.77 5.05
C THR A 125 23.34 -2.07 5.81
N LYS A 126 23.95 -2.03 7.02
CA LYS A 126 24.36 -3.25 7.76
C LYS A 126 23.35 -3.70 8.81
N ARG A 127 22.70 -2.77 9.52
CA ARG A 127 21.61 -3.14 10.45
C ARG A 127 20.29 -3.36 9.72
N MET A 128 19.92 -2.45 8.81
CA MET A 128 18.59 -2.48 8.17
C MET A 128 18.53 -3.08 6.76
N GLY A 129 19.67 -3.43 6.15
CA GLY A 129 19.70 -4.11 4.85
C GLY A 129 19.16 -3.27 3.69
N VAL A 130 19.22 -1.93 3.78
CA VAL A 130 18.82 -1.01 2.71
C VAL A 130 19.91 -1.01 1.63
N ASP A 131 19.51 -1.18 0.36
CA ASP A 131 20.43 -1.07 -0.76
C ASP A 131 20.92 0.38 -0.93
N TRP A 132 22.23 0.57 -1.08
CA TRP A 132 22.85 1.87 -1.29
C TRP A 132 23.26 2.00 -2.77
N ILE A 133 22.61 2.88 -3.53
CA ILE A 133 22.82 3.04 -4.96
C ILE A 133 23.30 4.46 -5.29
N GLU A 134 24.49 4.55 -5.87
CA GLU A 134 25.05 5.80 -6.35
C GLU A 134 24.55 6.17 -7.77
N THR A 135 24.02 7.38 -7.94
CA THR A 135 23.59 7.95 -9.23
C THR A 135 24.40 9.19 -9.61
N SER A 136 24.38 9.57 -10.89
CA SER A 136 25.06 10.77 -11.40
C SER A 136 24.21 12.04 -11.20
N ARG A 137 24.87 13.17 -10.95
CA ARG A 137 24.24 14.47 -10.58
C ARG A 137 23.17 15.02 -11.54
N LYS A 138 23.10 14.52 -12.78
CA LYS A 138 22.33 15.15 -13.87
C LYS A 138 21.03 14.45 -14.22
N ASP A 139 20.76 13.26 -13.66
CA ASP A 139 19.59 12.48 -14.07
C ASP A 139 19.07 11.56 -12.97
N PHE A 140 17.91 11.90 -12.40
CA PHE A 140 17.15 11.04 -11.49
C PHE A 140 16.58 9.79 -12.18
N SER A 141 16.72 9.66 -13.52
CA SER A 141 16.20 8.49 -14.22
C SER A 141 16.77 7.16 -13.74
N HIS A 142 17.86 7.07 -12.97
CA HIS A 142 18.20 5.80 -12.31
C HIS A 142 17.19 5.41 -11.22
N ALA A 143 16.75 6.35 -10.39
CA ALA A 143 15.68 6.14 -9.43
C ALA A 143 14.34 5.94 -10.15
N GLU A 144 13.99 6.83 -11.09
CA GLU A 144 12.72 6.75 -11.84
C GLU A 144 12.64 5.48 -12.70
N LYS A 145 13.74 5.04 -13.34
CA LYS A 145 13.81 3.75 -14.08
C LYS A 145 13.78 2.56 -13.14
N LEU A 146 14.36 2.61 -11.92
CA LEU A 146 14.26 1.48 -10.99
C LEU A 146 12.84 1.36 -10.42
N ILE A 147 12.21 2.47 -10.04
CA ILE A 147 10.79 2.55 -9.64
C ILE A 147 9.87 2.09 -10.78
N SER A 148 10.13 2.54 -12.01
CA SER A 148 9.43 2.08 -13.21
C SER A 148 9.65 0.58 -13.46
N LYS A 149 10.87 0.06 -13.35
CA LYS A 149 11.19 -1.37 -13.48
C LYS A 149 10.49 -2.22 -12.41
N LEU A 150 10.54 -1.79 -11.15
CA LEU A 150 9.89 -2.45 -10.01
C LEU A 150 8.36 -2.44 -10.13
N SER A 151 7.78 -1.40 -10.73
CA SER A 151 6.36 -1.30 -11.05
C SER A 151 5.98 -1.85 -12.43
N LYS A 152 6.93 -2.37 -13.21
CA LYS A 152 6.76 -2.81 -14.62
C LYS A 152 6.11 -1.74 -15.52
N GLY A 153 6.59 -0.50 -15.41
CA GLY A 153 6.13 0.67 -16.17
C GLY A 153 4.80 1.26 -15.68
N ARG A 154 4.32 0.91 -14.49
CA ARG A 154 3.04 1.40 -13.96
C ARG A 154 3.15 2.75 -13.25
N PHE A 155 4.31 3.05 -12.63
CA PHE A 155 4.55 4.35 -11.99
C PHE A 155 5.72 5.07 -12.64
N SER A 156 5.54 6.37 -12.86
CA SER A 156 6.61 7.35 -13.05
C SER A 156 6.52 8.35 -11.89
N HIS A 157 7.17 8.07 -10.76
CA HIS A 157 7.44 9.12 -9.80
C HIS A 157 8.30 10.17 -10.49
N ILE A 158 7.88 11.44 -10.46
CA ILE A 158 8.67 12.57 -10.96
C ILE A 158 9.34 13.19 -9.75
N PHE A 159 10.65 12.99 -9.61
CA PHE A 159 11.39 13.67 -8.55
C PHE A 159 11.69 15.13 -8.96
N PRO A 160 11.82 16.07 -8.00
CA PRO A 160 12.10 17.47 -8.32
C PRO A 160 13.38 17.62 -9.14
N LYS A 161 13.25 18.02 -10.40
CA LYS A 161 14.37 18.15 -11.37
C LYS A 161 15.28 19.37 -11.10
N HIS A 162 15.12 20.01 -9.94
CA HIS A 162 15.66 21.33 -9.65
C HIS A 162 16.53 21.39 -8.39
N SER A 163 16.43 20.39 -7.50
CA SER A 163 17.32 20.28 -6.35
C SER A 163 18.64 19.59 -6.75
N VAL A 164 19.76 20.23 -6.38
CA VAL A 164 21.11 19.85 -6.87
C VAL A 164 21.75 18.72 -6.06
N ASN A 165 21.18 18.37 -4.90
CA ASN A 165 21.74 17.44 -3.91
C ASN A 165 20.69 16.43 -3.39
N SER A 166 19.71 16.03 -4.21
CA SER A 166 18.53 15.31 -3.71
C SER A 166 18.79 13.83 -3.44
N LEU A 167 18.49 13.39 -2.21
CA LEU A 167 18.54 11.98 -1.81
C LEU A 167 17.15 11.37 -1.97
N VAL A 168 17.04 10.18 -2.56
CA VAL A 168 15.76 9.47 -2.63
C VAL A 168 15.85 8.21 -1.76
N LEU A 169 15.09 8.17 -0.66
CA LEU A 169 14.85 6.95 0.08
C LEU A 169 13.52 6.35 -0.42
N ALA A 170 13.53 5.11 -0.90
CA ALA A 170 12.36 4.43 -1.41
C ALA A 170 12.20 3.03 -0.77
N THR A 171 10.95 2.65 -0.53
CA THR A 171 10.55 1.37 0.05
C THR A 171 9.46 0.75 -0.81
N THR A 172 9.75 -0.40 -1.40
CA THR A 172 8.88 -1.12 -2.33
C THR A 172 8.31 -2.38 -1.69
N LEU A 173 7.03 -2.67 -1.93
CA LEU A 173 6.35 -3.92 -1.62
C LEU A 173 5.72 -4.51 -2.89
N GLN A 174 6.03 -5.76 -3.19
CA GLN A 174 5.49 -6.57 -4.28
C GLN A 174 4.85 -7.84 -3.68
N PHE A 175 3.64 -8.18 -4.10
CA PHE A 175 2.97 -9.41 -3.66
C PHE A 175 2.29 -10.10 -4.85
N LYS A 176 2.32 -11.45 -4.85
CA LYS A 176 1.84 -12.32 -5.94
C LYS A 176 1.15 -13.56 -5.36
N GLY A 177 -0.06 -13.37 -4.83
CA GLY A 177 -0.86 -14.44 -4.23
C GLY A 177 -1.72 -15.19 -5.23
N GLN A 178 -1.58 -16.52 -5.33
CA GLN A 178 -2.48 -17.39 -6.11
C GLN A 178 -3.67 -17.85 -5.28
N TRP A 179 -4.83 -18.07 -5.88
CA TRP A 179 -6.01 -18.63 -5.21
C TRP A 179 -5.79 -20.07 -4.74
N VAL A 180 -6.40 -20.49 -3.62
CA VAL A 180 -6.31 -21.89 -3.09
C VAL A 180 -6.69 -22.93 -4.13
N GLN A 181 -7.82 -22.71 -4.80
CA GLN A 181 -8.26 -23.51 -5.94
C GLN A 181 -7.99 -22.70 -7.20
N ASN A 182 -7.30 -23.28 -8.18
CA ASN A 182 -6.93 -22.56 -9.39
C ASN A 182 -8.19 -22.23 -10.22
N LEU A 183 -8.60 -20.96 -10.20
CA LEU A 183 -9.88 -20.52 -10.78
C LEU A 183 -9.88 -20.48 -12.32
N ALA A 184 -8.78 -20.87 -12.97
CA ALA A 184 -8.71 -21.08 -14.42
C ALA A 184 -9.82 -22.02 -14.98
N LEU A 185 -10.35 -22.94 -14.16
CA LEU A 185 -11.40 -23.90 -14.56
C LEU A 185 -12.84 -23.43 -14.30
N ARG A 186 -13.06 -22.20 -13.81
CA ARG A 186 -14.40 -21.59 -13.70
C ARG A 186 -14.40 -20.22 -14.34
N GLY A 187 -15.36 -19.97 -15.21
CA GLY A 187 -15.38 -18.79 -16.07
C GLY A 187 -15.39 -17.47 -15.29
N ILE A 188 -14.72 -16.47 -15.86
CA ILE A 188 -15.22 -15.09 -15.75
C ILE A 188 -16.55 -15.05 -16.49
N SER A 189 -17.59 -14.50 -15.86
CA SER A 189 -18.81 -14.05 -16.53
C SER A 189 -18.78 -12.52 -16.69
N LYS A 190 -19.62 -11.96 -17.56
CA LYS A 190 -20.02 -10.55 -17.40
C LYS A 190 -20.97 -10.46 -16.21
N GLY A 191 -20.83 -9.42 -15.39
CA GLY A 191 -21.78 -9.10 -14.35
C GLY A 191 -21.81 -7.61 -14.03
N THR A 192 -22.99 -7.12 -13.70
CA THR A 192 -23.25 -5.70 -13.45
C THR A 192 -22.74 -5.28 -12.07
N PHE A 193 -22.03 -4.16 -12.01
CA PHE A 193 -21.60 -3.46 -10.81
C PHE A 193 -22.38 -2.15 -10.66
N GLU A 194 -22.98 -1.94 -9.50
CA GLU A 194 -23.90 -0.85 -9.17
C GLU A 194 -23.16 0.25 -8.41
N VAL A 195 -22.56 1.19 -9.14
CA VAL A 195 -21.79 2.32 -8.60
C VAL A 195 -22.68 3.21 -7.71
N SER A 196 -23.93 3.39 -8.10
CA SER A 196 -24.96 4.11 -7.35
C SER A 196 -26.37 3.56 -7.67
N PRO A 197 -27.45 4.04 -7.02
CA PRO A 197 -28.82 3.62 -7.37
C PRO A 197 -29.23 3.92 -8.83
N ILE A 198 -28.52 4.83 -9.51
CA ILE A 198 -28.82 5.30 -10.87
C ILE A 198 -27.71 4.98 -11.89
N GLU A 199 -26.59 4.42 -11.44
CA GLU A 199 -25.37 4.22 -12.23
C GLU A 199 -24.91 2.77 -12.12
N LYS A 200 -24.87 2.07 -13.25
CA LYS A 200 -24.48 0.67 -13.34
C LYS A 200 -23.54 0.47 -14.52
N ILE A 201 -22.54 -0.39 -14.34
CA ILE A 201 -21.55 -0.76 -15.37
C ILE A 201 -21.48 -2.28 -15.46
N ASP A 202 -21.39 -2.84 -16.66
CA ASP A 202 -21.09 -4.26 -16.83
C ASP A 202 -19.58 -4.47 -16.90
N MET A 203 -19.07 -5.42 -16.13
CA MET A 203 -17.64 -5.70 -16.05
C MET A 203 -17.35 -7.20 -15.89
N PRO A 204 -16.09 -7.64 -15.99
CA PRO A 204 -15.75 -9.05 -15.84
C PRO A 204 -15.78 -9.45 -14.35
N MET A 205 -16.59 -10.45 -14.02
CA MET A 205 -16.81 -10.98 -12.67
C MET A 205 -16.28 -12.42 -12.55
N LEU A 206 -15.60 -12.73 -11.46
CA LEU A 206 -15.01 -14.04 -11.15
C LEU A 206 -15.84 -14.74 -10.07
N GLN A 207 -16.38 -15.91 -10.39
CA GLN A 207 -17.29 -16.67 -9.52
C GLN A 207 -16.62 -17.93 -8.96
N VAL A 208 -16.50 -18.00 -7.63
CA VAL A 208 -15.86 -19.10 -6.89
C VAL A 208 -16.83 -19.69 -5.86
N THR A 209 -16.70 -20.98 -5.55
CA THR A 209 -17.34 -21.60 -4.38
C THR A 209 -16.24 -22.19 -3.51
N THR A 210 -15.94 -21.57 -2.37
CA THR A 210 -14.81 -21.95 -1.53
C THR A 210 -15.08 -21.70 -0.05
N LYS A 211 -14.22 -22.25 0.82
CA LYS A 211 -14.20 -21.89 2.24
C LYS A 211 -13.65 -20.48 2.39
N VAL A 212 -14.45 -19.58 2.96
CA VAL A 212 -14.07 -18.18 3.21
C VAL A 212 -14.22 -17.81 4.67
N ILE A 213 -13.44 -16.81 5.07
CA ILE A 213 -13.53 -16.16 6.38
C ILE A 213 -14.67 -15.14 6.29
N TYR A 214 -15.84 -15.46 6.85
CA TYR A 214 -16.99 -14.57 6.89
C TYR A 214 -17.13 -13.84 8.23
N TYR A 215 -17.53 -12.58 8.17
CA TYR A 215 -17.87 -11.77 9.33
C TYR A 215 -19.06 -10.86 9.03
N LYS A 216 -19.90 -10.59 10.05
CA LYS A 216 -21.02 -9.64 9.97
C LYS A 216 -21.15 -8.85 11.27
N ASP A 217 -21.26 -7.53 11.17
CA ASP A 217 -21.66 -6.65 12.28
C ASP A 217 -22.89 -5.85 11.87
N SER A 218 -24.06 -6.32 12.31
CA SER A 218 -25.34 -5.67 12.10
C SER A 218 -25.47 -4.32 12.83
N LYS A 219 -24.64 -4.02 13.85
CA LYS A 219 -24.66 -2.72 14.56
C LYS A 219 -23.85 -1.67 13.78
N LYS A 220 -22.68 -2.03 13.27
CA LYS A 220 -21.87 -1.15 12.40
C LYS A 220 -22.40 -1.09 10.96
N GLY A 221 -23.18 -2.09 10.54
CA GLY A 221 -23.93 -2.10 9.28
C GLY A 221 -23.18 -2.69 8.09
N PHE A 222 -22.24 -3.63 8.32
CA PHE A 222 -21.39 -4.20 7.27
C PHE A 222 -21.22 -5.72 7.39
N HIS A 223 -20.77 -6.33 6.29
CA HIS A 223 -20.22 -7.69 6.27
C HIS A 223 -18.85 -7.71 5.57
N LEU A 224 -18.06 -8.75 5.85
CA LEU A 224 -16.72 -8.93 5.31
C LEU A 224 -16.51 -10.39 4.88
N VAL A 225 -15.83 -10.58 3.75
CA VAL A 225 -15.40 -11.89 3.23
C VAL A 225 -13.92 -11.86 2.94
N GLY A 226 -13.14 -12.64 3.71
CA GLY A 226 -11.74 -12.96 3.44
C GLY A 226 -11.63 -14.24 2.61
N ILE A 227 -11.01 -14.13 1.43
CA ILE A 227 -10.65 -15.26 0.56
C ILE A 227 -9.16 -15.56 0.81
N PRO A 228 -8.79 -16.73 1.37
CA PRO A 228 -7.39 -17.13 1.51
C PRO A 228 -6.70 -17.34 0.15
N PHE A 229 -5.40 -17.13 0.11
CA PHE A 229 -4.54 -17.58 -0.98
C PHE A 229 -4.08 -19.03 -0.77
N LYS A 230 -3.44 -19.64 -1.78
CA LYS A 230 -2.83 -20.98 -1.72
C LYS A 230 -1.93 -21.12 -0.49
N ASP A 231 -1.10 -20.10 -0.24
CA ASP A 231 -0.56 -19.87 1.10
C ASP A 231 -1.66 -19.23 1.96
N THR A 232 -2.28 -20.05 2.82
CA THR A 232 -3.41 -19.63 3.65
C THR A 232 -3.05 -18.64 4.75
N ARG A 233 -1.74 -18.36 4.96
CA ARG A 233 -1.28 -17.25 5.80
C ARG A 233 -1.82 -15.91 5.31
N PHE A 234 -1.97 -15.75 4.00
CA PHE A 234 -2.45 -14.49 3.42
C PHE A 234 -3.90 -14.62 2.96
N ALA A 235 -4.64 -13.51 3.06
CA ALA A 235 -5.99 -13.39 2.52
C ALA A 235 -6.22 -12.01 1.91
N ILE A 236 -7.08 -11.97 0.89
CA ILE A 236 -7.70 -10.73 0.41
C ILE A 236 -9.12 -10.66 0.94
N ALA A 237 -9.47 -9.55 1.58
CA ALA A 237 -10.76 -9.35 2.22
C ALA A 237 -11.54 -8.20 1.62
N PHE A 238 -12.82 -8.44 1.36
CA PHE A 238 -13.76 -7.48 0.80
C PHE A 238 -14.78 -7.08 1.88
N LEU A 239 -14.91 -5.78 2.16
CA LEU A 239 -15.88 -5.21 3.10
C LEU A 239 -16.95 -4.44 2.34
N LEU A 240 -18.22 -4.77 2.60
CA LEU A 240 -19.38 -4.20 1.94
C LEU A 240 -20.47 -3.79 2.95
N PRO A 241 -21.31 -2.79 2.62
CA PRO A 241 -22.41 -2.38 3.47
C PRO A 241 -23.55 -3.42 3.42
N LEU A 242 -24.21 -3.66 4.56
CA LEU A 242 -25.39 -4.54 4.63
C LEU A 242 -26.64 -3.97 3.95
N VAL A 243 -26.64 -2.66 3.69
CA VAL A 243 -27.69 -1.95 2.93
C VAL A 243 -27.03 -1.43 1.65
N PRO A 244 -27.55 -1.75 0.45
CA PRO A 244 -26.97 -1.30 -0.82
C PRO A 244 -26.72 0.20 -0.88
N HIS A 245 -25.61 0.59 -1.51
CA HIS A 245 -25.14 1.97 -1.70
C HIS A 245 -24.87 2.77 -0.41
N LYS A 246 -25.01 2.19 0.79
CA LYS A 246 -24.69 2.85 2.08
C LYS A 246 -23.21 2.78 2.46
N PHE A 247 -22.32 2.54 1.49
CA PHE A 247 -20.88 2.39 1.72
C PHE A 247 -20.28 3.59 2.47
N VAL A 248 -20.59 4.83 2.04
CA VAL A 248 -20.05 6.06 2.68
C VAL A 248 -20.53 6.25 4.13
N GLU A 249 -21.73 5.76 4.48
CA GLU A 249 -22.22 5.80 5.87
C GLU A 249 -21.53 4.76 6.75
N VAL A 250 -21.27 3.58 6.20
CA VAL A 250 -20.47 2.54 6.85
C VAL A 250 -19.03 3.00 7.04
N GLU A 251 -18.43 3.61 6.03
CA GLU A 251 -17.06 4.13 6.08
C GLU A 251 -16.90 5.30 7.06
N LYS A 252 -17.89 6.20 7.16
CA LYS A 252 -17.90 7.25 8.21
C LYS A 252 -17.87 6.68 9.63
N ARG A 253 -18.38 5.47 9.86
CA ARG A 253 -18.26 4.76 11.16
C ARG A 253 -16.85 4.20 11.40
N PHE A 254 -16.01 4.16 10.35
CA PHE A 254 -14.59 3.82 10.37
C PHE A 254 -13.68 5.02 10.08
N ALA A 255 -14.17 6.25 10.20
CA ALA A 255 -13.36 7.46 9.98
C ALA A 255 -12.14 7.52 10.91
N LYS A 256 -12.19 6.91 12.11
CA LYS A 256 -11.05 6.77 13.02
C LYS A 256 -10.21 5.50 12.77
N GLY A 257 -10.28 4.97 11.55
CA GLY A 257 -9.72 3.67 11.15
C GLY A 257 -10.70 2.51 11.32
N LEU A 258 -10.39 1.40 10.64
CA LEU A 258 -11.10 0.14 10.83
C LEU A 258 -10.66 -0.49 12.16
N ASP A 259 -11.59 -1.10 12.89
CA ASP A 259 -11.17 -2.01 13.97
C ASP A 259 -10.63 -3.29 13.32
N TYR A 260 -9.34 -3.30 12.96
CA TYR A 260 -8.72 -4.46 12.34
C TYR A 260 -8.83 -5.74 13.20
N GLY A 261 -9.19 -5.64 14.49
CA GLY A 261 -9.49 -6.78 15.38
C GLY A 261 -10.59 -7.70 14.85
N LEU A 262 -11.38 -7.20 13.89
CA LEU A 262 -12.26 -7.99 13.02
C LEU A 262 -11.58 -9.21 12.40
N PHE A 263 -10.30 -9.11 11.98
CA PHE A 263 -9.54 -10.18 11.34
C PHE A 263 -9.07 -11.30 12.28
N VAL A 264 -9.23 -11.11 13.59
CA VAL A 264 -8.97 -12.12 14.65
C VAL A 264 -10.17 -12.28 15.59
N SER A 265 -11.36 -11.84 15.17
CA SER A 265 -12.56 -11.85 16.02
C SER A 265 -13.11 -13.26 16.22
N PRO A 266 -13.55 -13.66 17.43
CA PRO A 266 -14.23 -14.94 17.66
C PRO A 266 -15.61 -15.06 16.96
N LYS A 267 -16.06 -14.00 16.29
CA LYS A 267 -17.25 -13.99 15.42
C LYS A 267 -16.94 -14.37 13.96
N LEU A 268 -15.67 -14.59 13.61
CA LEU A 268 -15.27 -15.06 12.29
C LEU A 268 -15.76 -16.50 12.09
N GLN A 269 -16.43 -16.75 10.96
CA GLN A 269 -16.92 -18.08 10.60
C GLN A 269 -16.21 -18.55 9.33
N ILE A 270 -15.64 -19.76 9.36
CA ILE A 270 -15.14 -20.41 8.14
C ILE A 270 -16.32 -21.13 7.50
N ILE A 271 -16.88 -20.55 6.44
CA ILE A 271 -18.07 -21.07 5.74
C ILE A 271 -17.76 -21.40 4.28
N LEU A 272 -18.37 -22.45 3.75
CA LEU A 272 -18.41 -22.71 2.31
C LEU A 272 -19.44 -21.75 1.70
N MET A 273 -19.00 -20.84 0.82
CA MET A 273 -19.87 -19.84 0.22
C MET A 273 -19.55 -19.64 -1.27
N GLN A 274 -20.58 -19.34 -2.06
CA GLN A 274 -20.40 -18.81 -3.42
C GLN A 274 -20.09 -17.32 -3.33
N VAL A 275 -18.93 -16.93 -3.84
CA VAL A 275 -18.45 -15.55 -3.86
C VAL A 275 -18.26 -15.12 -5.31
N VAL A 276 -18.74 -13.93 -5.64
CA VAL A 276 -18.55 -13.26 -6.93
C VAL A 276 -17.78 -11.97 -6.67
N ILE A 277 -16.59 -11.85 -7.24
CA ILE A 277 -15.73 -10.65 -7.14
C ILE A 277 -15.43 -10.06 -8.51
N PRO A 278 -15.27 -8.73 -8.62
CA PRO A 278 -14.81 -8.12 -9.86
C PRO A 278 -13.39 -8.59 -10.18
N VAL A 279 -13.10 -8.71 -11.48
CA VAL A 279 -11.75 -8.68 -12.02
C VAL A 279 -11.44 -7.24 -12.34
N PHE A 280 -10.42 -6.68 -11.68
CA PHE A 280 -10.14 -5.25 -11.76
C PHE A 280 -8.66 -4.96 -11.55
N ARG A 281 -8.27 -3.78 -11.99
CA ARG A 281 -7.06 -3.10 -11.51
C ARG A 281 -7.46 -1.86 -10.69
N LEU A 282 -6.53 -1.38 -9.89
CA LEU A 282 -6.63 -0.12 -9.17
C LEU A 282 -5.24 0.50 -9.13
N GLN A 283 -5.10 1.71 -9.69
CA GLN A 283 -3.91 2.55 -9.50
C GLN A 283 -4.26 3.77 -8.65
N THR A 284 -3.48 4.01 -7.61
CA THR A 284 -3.68 5.08 -6.61
C THR A 284 -2.35 5.70 -6.18
N GLU A 285 -2.43 6.93 -5.70
CA GLU A 285 -1.29 7.70 -5.21
C GLU A 285 -1.69 8.51 -3.98
N VAL A 286 -0.74 8.70 -3.05
CA VAL A 286 -0.91 9.43 -1.80
C VAL A 286 0.25 10.39 -1.62
N ASP A 287 -0.07 11.66 -1.41
CA ASP A 287 0.87 12.70 -1.00
C ASP A 287 1.20 12.53 0.49
N LEU A 288 2.42 12.06 0.78
CA LEU A 288 2.88 11.81 2.14
C LEU A 288 3.19 13.11 2.90
N CYS A 289 3.62 14.16 2.20
CA CYS A 289 3.83 15.49 2.80
C CYS A 289 2.52 16.10 3.30
N LYS A 290 1.38 15.80 2.67
CA LYS A 290 0.03 16.16 3.15
C LYS A 290 -0.53 15.19 4.17
N ALA A 291 -0.30 13.87 4.02
CA ALA A 291 -0.86 12.87 4.92
C ALA A 291 -0.17 12.84 6.29
N LEU A 292 1.16 12.79 6.34
CA LEU A 292 1.91 12.52 7.57
C LEU A 292 1.79 13.61 8.67
N PRO A 293 1.52 14.90 8.37
CA PRO A 293 1.11 15.90 9.36
C PRO A 293 -0.12 15.53 10.22
N PHE A 294 -1.04 14.69 9.73
CA PHE A 294 -2.17 14.19 10.51
C PHE A 294 -1.78 13.11 11.54
N LEU A 295 -0.57 12.52 11.41
CA LEU A 295 0.02 11.63 12.41
C LEU A 295 0.84 12.38 13.47
N GLY A 296 1.01 13.70 13.32
CA GLY A 296 1.90 14.53 14.14
C GLY A 296 3.27 14.78 13.52
N ILE A 297 3.61 14.11 12.42
CA ILE A 297 4.89 14.24 11.71
C ILE A 297 4.87 15.52 10.86
N LYS A 298 5.52 16.58 11.33
CA LYS A 298 5.47 17.93 10.71
C LYS A 298 6.84 18.51 10.41
N ASN A 299 7.79 18.38 11.34
CA ASN A 299 9.14 18.90 11.20
C ASN A 299 9.90 18.36 9.97
N PRO A 300 9.77 17.08 9.55
CA PRO A 300 10.50 16.57 8.38
C PRO A 300 10.24 17.32 7.06
N PHE A 301 9.12 18.04 6.93
CA PHE A 301 8.67 18.70 5.70
C PHE A 301 8.87 20.23 5.72
N ASP A 302 9.72 20.73 6.61
CA ASP A 302 9.91 22.17 6.88
C ASP A 302 11.41 22.49 6.91
N SER A 303 11.88 23.39 6.04
CA SER A 303 13.32 23.66 5.84
C SER A 303 14.03 24.24 7.07
N GLU A 304 13.30 24.90 7.96
CA GLU A 304 13.85 25.56 9.15
C GLU A 304 13.65 24.72 10.44
N ARG A 305 12.86 23.65 10.37
CA ARG A 305 12.51 22.79 11.52
C ARG A 305 12.88 21.31 11.36
N ALA A 306 13.24 20.88 10.15
CA ALA A 306 13.77 19.55 9.89
C ALA A 306 15.19 19.40 10.44
N ASP A 307 15.41 18.32 11.19
CA ASP A 307 16.72 17.90 11.65
C ASP A 307 17.03 16.53 11.05
N PHE A 308 17.69 16.56 9.90
CA PHE A 308 18.33 15.41 9.24
C PHE A 308 19.86 15.43 9.38
N SER A 309 20.38 16.10 10.41
CA SER A 309 21.84 16.23 10.68
C SER A 309 22.54 14.90 10.95
N GLY A 310 21.80 13.79 11.07
CA GLY A 310 22.37 12.45 11.12
C GLY A 310 22.88 11.92 9.78
N ILE A 311 22.36 12.42 8.65
CA ILE A 311 22.75 11.96 7.31
C ILE A 311 24.12 12.51 6.92
N SER A 312 24.29 13.82 7.05
CA SER A 312 25.42 14.63 6.58
C SER A 312 25.51 15.90 7.40
N ASP A 313 26.63 16.62 7.32
CA ASP A 313 26.81 17.98 7.84
C ASP A 313 26.31 19.07 6.86
N ALA A 314 25.32 18.74 6.03
CA ALA A 314 24.72 19.69 5.09
C ALA A 314 23.54 20.41 5.74
N GLU A 315 23.50 21.74 5.61
CA GLU A 315 22.49 22.59 6.25
C GLU A 315 21.09 22.42 5.64
N LYS A 316 20.06 22.70 6.46
CA LYS A 316 18.63 22.71 6.07
C LYS A 316 18.15 21.49 5.28
N MET A 317 18.71 20.31 5.56
CA MET A 317 18.24 19.09 4.91
C MET A 317 16.82 18.76 5.37
N HIS A 318 15.88 18.63 4.44
CA HIS A 318 14.45 18.37 4.70
C HIS A 318 13.82 17.52 3.59
N ILE A 319 12.64 16.94 3.83
CA ILE A 319 11.87 16.22 2.82
C ILE A 319 11.14 17.24 1.93
N GLU A 320 11.57 17.37 0.68
CA GLU A 320 10.95 18.23 -0.35
C GLU A 320 9.66 17.60 -0.87
N CYS A 321 9.69 16.28 -1.09
CA CYS A 321 8.58 15.54 -1.66
C CYS A 321 8.45 14.14 -1.03
N GLY A 322 7.21 13.65 -0.96
CA GLY A 322 6.91 12.35 -0.38
C GLY A 322 5.67 11.77 -1.04
N THR A 323 5.82 10.59 -1.64
CA THR A 323 4.76 9.94 -2.43
C THR A 323 4.68 8.47 -2.09
N GLU A 324 3.47 7.95 -1.94
CA GLU A 324 3.17 6.53 -2.03
C GLU A 324 2.29 6.24 -3.25
N SER A 325 2.81 5.51 -4.25
CA SER A 325 2.00 4.98 -5.37
C SER A 325 1.74 3.49 -5.19
N SER A 326 0.58 3.03 -5.64
CA SER A 326 0.18 1.63 -5.56
C SER A 326 -0.64 1.16 -6.76
N PHE A 327 -0.46 -0.12 -7.09
CA PHE A 327 -1.13 -0.83 -8.18
C PHE A 327 -1.57 -2.21 -7.66
N LEU A 328 -2.88 -2.40 -7.54
CA LEU A 328 -3.51 -3.70 -7.25
C LEU A 328 -4.13 -4.24 -8.55
N GLN A 329 -3.96 -5.54 -8.81
CA GLN A 329 -4.65 -6.28 -9.87
C GLN A 329 -5.25 -7.56 -9.27
N VAL A 330 -6.57 -7.72 -9.42
CA VAL A 330 -7.32 -8.94 -9.04
C VAL A 330 -7.73 -9.66 -10.33
N SER A 331 -7.37 -10.94 -10.47
CA SER A 331 -7.49 -11.70 -11.72
C SER A 331 -7.88 -13.18 -11.50
N ARG A 332 -8.22 -13.90 -12.59
CA ARG A 332 -8.36 -15.37 -12.58
C ARG A 332 -7.18 -16.09 -11.93
N SER A 333 -5.96 -15.62 -12.17
CA SER A 333 -4.71 -16.27 -11.71
C SER A 333 -4.41 -16.04 -10.23
N GLY A 334 -5.01 -15.02 -9.61
CA GLY A 334 -4.65 -14.53 -8.29
C GLY A 334 -4.64 -13.01 -8.22
N VAL A 335 -3.97 -12.50 -7.18
CA VAL A 335 -3.79 -11.07 -6.91
C VAL A 335 -2.33 -10.68 -7.06
N ARG A 336 -2.09 -9.57 -7.77
CA ARG A 336 -0.79 -8.89 -7.82
C ARG A 336 -0.93 -7.53 -7.15
N LEU A 337 0.03 -7.18 -6.32
CA LEU A 337 0.18 -5.85 -5.73
C LEU A 337 1.60 -5.35 -6.01
N THR A 338 1.73 -4.06 -6.29
CA THR A 338 2.99 -3.33 -6.11
C THR A 338 2.68 -1.99 -5.46
N ALA A 339 3.33 -1.68 -4.35
CA ALA A 339 3.30 -0.39 -3.69
C ALA A 339 4.74 0.12 -3.55
N VAL A 340 4.92 1.43 -3.71
CA VAL A 340 6.21 2.13 -3.54
C VAL A 340 5.93 3.39 -2.74
N ALA A 341 6.55 3.51 -1.58
CA ALA A 341 6.59 4.75 -0.80
C ALA A 341 8.00 5.34 -0.89
N SER A 342 8.13 6.64 -1.12
CA SER A 342 9.44 7.29 -1.21
C SER A 342 9.43 8.72 -0.67
N PHE A 343 10.58 9.17 -0.16
CA PHE A 343 10.88 10.55 0.18
C PHE A 343 12.06 11.04 -0.66
N GLY A 344 11.90 12.19 -1.30
CA GLY A 344 13.00 12.99 -1.82
C GLY A 344 13.41 14.03 -0.79
N LEU A 345 14.61 13.89 -0.22
CA LEU A 345 15.22 14.88 0.67
C LEU A 345 16.06 15.86 -0.14
N THR A 346 16.06 17.11 0.26
CA THR A 346 16.76 18.22 -0.40
C THR A 346 17.52 19.08 0.61
N THR A 347 18.34 20.01 0.10
CA THR A 347 19.08 21.04 0.86
C THR A 347 19.22 22.28 -0.05
N GLU A 348 19.30 23.49 0.51
CA GLU A 348 19.07 24.74 -0.22
C GLU A 348 20.11 25.04 -1.32
N TYR A 349 19.74 24.74 -2.57
CA TYR A 349 20.16 25.45 -3.77
C TYR A 349 19.01 25.38 -4.79
N SER A 350 18.46 26.53 -5.21
CA SER A 350 17.15 26.60 -5.85
C SER A 350 17.15 27.18 -7.27
N LYS A 351 16.27 26.65 -8.14
CA LYS A 351 15.68 27.42 -9.24
C LYS A 351 14.30 26.89 -9.65
N TYR A 352 13.35 27.82 -9.77
CA TYR A 352 11.92 27.57 -10.02
C TYR A 352 11.58 27.21 -11.48
N ILE A 353 10.54 26.38 -11.69
CA ILE A 353 9.73 26.32 -12.94
C ILE A 353 8.24 26.17 -12.56
N HIS A 354 7.35 26.73 -13.40
CA HIS A 354 5.90 26.85 -13.20
C HIS A 354 5.10 25.69 -13.86
N PRO A 355 4.00 25.19 -13.25
CA PRO A 355 3.09 24.21 -13.87
C PRO A 355 1.80 24.85 -14.44
N ASP A 356 1.08 24.15 -15.34
CA ASP A 356 -0.24 24.57 -15.84
C ASP A 356 -1.07 23.39 -16.42
N LEU A 357 -2.39 23.64 -16.62
CA LEU A 357 -3.39 22.95 -17.49
C LEU A 357 -4.43 21.92 -16.93
N PHE A 358 -5.63 22.45 -16.60
CA PHE A 358 -7.02 22.03 -17.02
C PHE A 358 -7.63 20.61 -16.79
N ASN A 359 -8.95 20.45 -17.10
CA ASN A 359 -9.91 19.48 -16.49
C ASN A 359 -11.24 19.28 -17.32
N VAL A 360 -12.26 18.58 -16.76
CA VAL A 360 -13.75 18.50 -17.05
C VAL A 360 -14.33 17.45 -18.11
N PRO A 361 -15.66 17.10 -18.22
CA PRO A 361 -16.18 15.76 -17.78
C PRO A 361 -17.32 14.98 -18.58
N ASP A 362 -17.74 13.81 -18.04
CA ASP A 362 -19.05 13.06 -18.05
C ASP A 362 -19.69 12.59 -19.42
N ILE A 363 -20.88 11.93 -19.61
CA ILE A 363 -22.17 11.65 -18.88
C ILE A 363 -22.77 10.23 -19.25
N THR A 364 -23.82 9.72 -18.56
CA THR A 364 -24.55 8.40 -18.76
C THR A 364 -25.94 8.55 -19.48
N SER A 365 -26.94 7.64 -19.61
CA SER A 365 -27.41 6.28 -19.15
C SER A 365 -28.57 5.81 -20.10
N PRO A 366 -29.48 4.79 -19.90
CA PRO A 366 -29.61 3.58 -19.04
C PRO A 366 -29.68 2.27 -19.92
N THR A 367 -30.47 1.15 -19.86
CA THR A 367 -31.64 0.51 -19.12
C THR A 367 -31.69 -1.01 -19.55
N LEU A 368 -32.46 -2.04 -19.10
CA LEU A 368 -33.47 -2.34 -18.03
C LEU A 368 -33.37 -3.87 -17.61
N ALA A 369 -34.44 -4.71 -17.61
CA ALA A 369 -34.47 -6.14 -17.13
C ALA A 369 -35.73 -6.94 -17.60
N PRO A 370 -35.88 -8.29 -17.37
CA PRO A 370 -36.25 -8.85 -16.04
C PRO A 370 -35.61 -10.20 -15.60
N GLN A 371 -35.90 -10.53 -14.33
CA GLN A 371 -35.40 -11.56 -13.38
C GLN A 371 -35.68 -13.05 -13.76
N GLY A 372 -35.09 -14.09 -13.14
CA GLY A 372 -34.22 -14.20 -11.94
C GLY A 372 -33.56 -15.61 -11.89
N LYS A 373 -33.47 -16.45 -10.83
CA LYS A 373 -33.69 -16.42 -9.35
C LYS A 373 -33.33 -17.87 -8.84
N GLU A 374 -32.66 -18.23 -7.74
CA GLU A 374 -31.88 -17.61 -6.65
C GLU A 374 -30.93 -18.69 -6.02
N VAL A 375 -29.74 -18.34 -5.51
CA VAL A 375 -28.91 -19.18 -4.59
C VAL A 375 -28.16 -18.26 -3.61
N ARG A 376 -27.96 -18.68 -2.34
CA ARG A 376 -27.24 -17.87 -1.34
C ARG A 376 -25.78 -17.62 -1.74
N SER A 377 -25.47 -16.34 -1.95
CA SER A 377 -24.22 -15.86 -2.55
C SER A 377 -23.75 -14.57 -1.87
N PHE A 378 -22.47 -14.24 -2.04
CA PHE A 378 -21.88 -12.95 -1.67
C PHE A 378 -21.31 -12.31 -2.92
N ILE A 379 -21.80 -11.13 -3.29
CA ILE A 379 -21.51 -10.48 -4.57
C ILE A 379 -20.88 -9.11 -4.30
N VAL A 380 -19.71 -8.85 -4.88
CA VAL A 380 -19.01 -7.57 -4.78
C VAL A 380 -19.38 -6.69 -5.98
N ASN A 381 -20.66 -6.35 -6.07
CA ASN A 381 -21.26 -5.57 -7.17
C ASN A 381 -21.65 -4.14 -6.77
N GLN A 382 -21.02 -3.55 -5.76
CA GLN A 382 -21.24 -2.17 -5.31
C GLN A 382 -19.96 -1.66 -4.64
N PRO A 383 -19.78 -0.33 -4.43
CA PRO A 383 -18.60 0.24 -3.78
C PRO A 383 -18.17 -0.49 -2.49
N PHE A 384 -16.87 -0.80 -2.41
CA PHE A 384 -16.31 -1.70 -1.40
C PHE A 384 -14.92 -1.25 -0.91
N SER A 385 -14.55 -1.70 0.29
CA SER A 385 -13.15 -1.65 0.74
C SER A 385 -12.50 -3.02 0.50
N VAL A 386 -11.24 -3.02 0.09
CA VAL A 386 -10.42 -4.22 -0.09
C VAL A 386 -9.16 -4.14 0.76
N PHE A 387 -8.80 -5.25 1.41
CA PHE A 387 -7.64 -5.36 2.29
C PHE A 387 -6.82 -6.57 1.89
N LEU A 388 -5.50 -6.41 1.78
CA LEU A 388 -4.55 -7.53 1.74
C LEU A 388 -3.97 -7.70 3.14
N VAL A 389 -4.17 -8.87 3.73
CA VAL A 389 -3.72 -9.15 5.11
C VAL A 389 -2.80 -10.38 5.17
N ASP A 390 -1.73 -10.23 5.95
CA ASP A 390 -0.98 -11.33 6.53
C ASP A 390 -1.64 -11.70 7.88
N ARG A 391 -2.01 -12.97 8.04
CA ARG A 391 -2.70 -13.48 9.23
C ARG A 391 -1.73 -13.96 10.32
N GLU A 392 -0.45 -14.14 10.02
CA GLU A 392 0.57 -14.60 10.98
C GLU A 392 1.21 -13.42 11.72
N SER A 393 1.68 -12.41 10.97
CA SER A 393 2.14 -11.14 11.57
C SER A 393 0.98 -10.22 12.00
N GLU A 394 -0.26 -10.61 11.68
CA GLU A 394 -1.48 -9.80 11.79
C GLU A 394 -1.30 -8.39 11.18
N CYS A 395 -0.82 -8.31 9.94
CA CYS A 395 -0.49 -7.04 9.29
C CYS A 395 -1.28 -6.78 8.01
N VAL A 396 -1.74 -5.53 7.89
CA VAL A 396 -2.45 -5.02 6.69
C VAL A 396 -1.41 -4.53 5.71
N LEU A 397 -1.09 -5.38 4.73
CA LEU A 397 -0.11 -5.08 3.68
C LEU A 397 -0.62 -4.03 2.71
N TYR A 398 -1.94 -3.94 2.51
CA TYR A 398 -2.57 -2.96 1.63
C TYR A 398 -4.03 -2.74 2.01
N GLN A 399 -4.51 -1.52 1.86
CA GLN A 399 -5.93 -1.17 1.92
C GLN A 399 -6.29 -0.31 0.71
N ALA A 400 -7.50 -0.49 0.17
CA ALA A 400 -8.09 0.45 -0.77
C ALA A 400 -9.62 0.58 -0.65
N ARG A 401 -10.14 1.71 -1.11
CA ARG A 401 -11.54 1.95 -1.45
C ARG A 401 -11.71 1.87 -2.97
N VAL A 402 -12.60 1.00 -3.41
CA VAL A 402 -12.99 0.87 -4.82
C VAL A 402 -14.44 1.34 -4.97
N LYS A 403 -14.63 2.52 -5.58
CA LYS A 403 -15.96 3.03 -5.96
C LYS A 403 -16.37 2.56 -7.36
N VAL A 404 -15.45 2.68 -8.31
CA VAL A 404 -15.53 2.13 -9.65
C VAL A 404 -14.26 1.30 -9.85
N PRO A 405 -14.35 -0.02 -10.11
CA PRO A 405 -13.18 -0.82 -10.45
C PRO A 405 -12.73 -0.50 -11.89
N GLU A 406 -11.42 -0.41 -12.15
CA GLU A 406 -10.93 -0.26 -13.52
C GLU A 406 -10.78 -1.62 -14.19
N ASP A 407 -11.15 -1.71 -15.48
CA ASP A 407 -11.06 -2.97 -16.23
C ASP A 407 -9.60 -3.36 -16.56
N VAL A 408 -9.38 -4.66 -16.79
CA VAL A 408 -8.07 -5.24 -17.08
C VAL A 408 -7.88 -5.39 -18.60
N PRO A 409 -6.98 -4.63 -19.24
CA PRO A 409 -6.80 -4.69 -20.69
C PRO A 409 -6.29 -6.06 -21.13
N VAL A 410 -6.91 -6.59 -22.18
CA VAL A 410 -6.74 -7.96 -22.73
C VAL A 410 -5.27 -8.28 -23.07
N SER A 411 -4.49 -7.28 -23.47
CA SER A 411 -3.05 -7.42 -23.80
C SER A 411 -2.12 -7.72 -22.60
N SER A 412 -2.66 -7.93 -21.39
CA SER A 412 -1.89 -8.27 -20.19
C SER A 412 -1.90 -9.76 -19.80
N GLU A 413 -2.62 -10.61 -20.53
CA GLU A 413 -2.46 -12.07 -20.50
C GLU A 413 -1.60 -12.52 -21.70
N SER A 414 -0.27 -12.50 -21.54
CA SER A 414 0.64 -13.13 -22.51
C SER A 414 0.38 -14.64 -22.58
N PRO A 415 0.04 -15.23 -23.74
CA PRO A 415 0.02 -16.68 -23.86
C PRO A 415 1.46 -17.20 -23.78
N ASN A 416 1.68 -18.23 -22.96
CA ASN A 416 2.88 -19.05 -23.07
C ASN A 416 2.78 -19.87 -24.36
N ASN A 417 3.27 -19.32 -25.48
CA ASN A 417 3.52 -20.12 -26.67
C ASN A 417 4.72 -21.01 -26.41
N SER A 418 4.45 -22.26 -26.01
CA SER A 418 5.39 -23.35 -26.10
C SER A 418 5.70 -23.67 -27.56
N ASN A 419 6.98 -23.65 -27.92
CA ASN A 419 7.63 -24.44 -28.96
C ASN A 419 9.11 -24.55 -28.58
#